data_AF-A0A3D3BWC7-F1
#
_entry.id   AF-A0A3D3BWC7-F1
#
_cell.length_a   1.000
_cell.length_b   1.000
_cell.length_c   1.000
_cell.angle_alpha   90.00
_cell.angle_beta   90.00
_cell.angle_gamma   90.00
#
_symmetry.space_group_name_H-M   'P 1'
#
loop_
_entity.id
_entity.type
_entity.pdbx_description
1 polymer ?
#
loop_
_entity_poly.entity_id
_entity_poly.type
_entity_poly.pdbx_seq_one_letter_code
_entity_poly.pdbx_strand_id
1 'polypeptide(L)'
;QTGSFWFSAGPMAAALACLKELQRIDGPARILQTGEKLWQGMVDIAADAGHELKVTGVASMPYLRTEHEAGISFHQALCGECTQRGLFLTSHHNLFVSVAHSEADITRSWEIFSDAIKAVNASFR
;
A
#
# COMPACT_ATOMS: atom_id res chain seq x y z
N GLN A 1 -13.02 35.01 0.25
CA GLN A 1 -13.72 33.83 -0.33
C GLN A 1 -14.53 33.17 0.77
N THR A 2 -15.68 32.59 0.45
CA THR A 2 -16.51 31.80 1.38
C THR A 2 -16.69 30.40 0.80
N GLY A 3 -17.01 29.42 1.65
CA GLY A 3 -17.31 28.06 1.22
C GLY A 3 -18.39 27.45 2.12
N SER A 4 -19.44 26.89 1.51
CA SER A 4 -20.64 26.42 2.21
C SER A 4 -20.38 25.41 3.34
N PHE A 5 -19.25 24.70 3.28
CA PHE A 5 -18.89 23.64 4.24
C PHE A 5 -17.62 23.93 5.05
N TRP A 6 -16.99 25.09 4.89
CA TRP A 6 -15.72 25.41 5.57
C TRP A 6 -15.86 25.54 7.09
N PHE A 7 -17.06 25.88 7.57
CA PHE A 7 -17.36 26.09 8.99
C PHE A 7 -18.25 24.99 9.59
N SER A 8 -18.36 23.84 8.92
CA SER A 8 -19.16 22.72 9.43
C SER A 8 -18.54 22.14 10.71
N ALA A 9 -19.30 22.12 11.80
CA ALA A 9 -18.82 21.67 13.11
C ALA A 9 -18.46 20.18 13.16
N GLY A 10 -19.16 19.33 12.39
CA GLY A 10 -18.93 17.87 12.36
C GLY A 10 -17.50 17.49 11.96
N PRO A 11 -17.02 17.89 10.76
CA PRO A 11 -15.63 17.65 10.34
C PRO A 11 -14.58 18.25 11.30
N MET A 12 -14.84 19.41 11.90
CA MET A 12 -13.94 20.02 12.87
C MET A 12 -13.80 19.18 14.14
N ALA A 13 -14.91 18.67 14.68
CA ALA A 13 -14.90 17.78 15.85
C ALA A 13 -14.16 16.47 15.56
N ALA A 14 -14.39 15.87 14.38
CA ALA A 14 -13.69 14.66 13.95
C ALA A 14 -12.19 14.91 13.76
N ALA A 15 -11.79 16.04 13.18
CA ALA A 15 -10.38 16.42 13.00
C ALA A 15 -9.67 16.56 14.35
N LEU A 16 -10.29 17.22 15.33
CA LEU A 16 -9.70 17.35 16.67
C LEU A 16 -9.53 16.00 17.37
N ALA A 17 -10.53 15.11 17.26
CA ALA A 17 -10.43 13.77 17.81
C ALA A 17 -9.31 12.96 17.13
N CYS A 18 -9.22 13.03 15.80
CA CYS A 18 -8.17 12.38 15.01
C CYS A 18 -6.76 12.87 15.43
N LEU A 19 -6.55 14.18 15.53
CA LEU A 19 -5.27 14.75 15.95
C LEU A 19 -4.87 14.30 17.36
N LYS A 20 -5.81 14.29 18.31
CA LYS A 20 -5.56 13.82 19.68
C LYS A 20 -5.14 12.35 19.71
N GLU A 21 -5.82 11.51 18.93
CA GLU A 21 -5.52 10.09 18.89
C GLU A 21 -4.18 9.81 18.22
N LEU A 22 -3.89 10.46 17.09
CA LEU A 22 -2.60 10.34 16.41
C LEU A 22 -1.44 10.80 17.30
N GLN A 23 -1.62 11.85 18.10
CA GLN A 23 -0.61 12.27 19.09
C GLN A 23 -0.44 11.22 20.20
N ARG A 24 -1.54 10.68 20.74
CA ARG A 24 -1.52 9.69 21.83
C ARG A 24 -0.74 8.43 21.45
N ILE A 25 -0.85 8.00 20.20
CA ILE A 25 -0.24 6.75 19.73
C ILE A 25 1.08 6.94 18.98
N ASP A 26 1.53 8.18 18.79
CA ASP A 26 2.63 8.49 17.85
C ASP A 26 2.37 7.92 16.44
N GLY A 27 1.23 8.33 15.88
CA GLY A 27 0.72 7.86 14.59
C GLY A 27 1.74 7.99 13.45
N PRO A 28 2.41 9.15 13.26
CA PRO A 28 3.39 9.31 12.19
C PRO A 28 4.53 8.28 12.24
N ALA A 29 5.13 8.05 13.42
CA ALA A 29 6.20 7.06 13.56
C ALA A 29 5.69 5.64 13.27
N ARG A 30 4.51 5.29 13.77
CA ARG A 30 3.89 3.97 13.51
C ARG A 30 3.64 3.72 12.03
N ILE A 31 3.06 4.69 11.31
CA ILE A 31 2.78 4.54 9.87
C ILE A 31 4.07 4.31 9.08
N LEU A 32 5.14 5.05 9.40
CA LEU A 32 6.43 4.89 8.73
C LEU A 32 7.01 3.48 8.96
N GLN A 33 7.06 3.02 10.20
CA GLN A 33 7.55 1.68 10.55
C GLN A 33 6.74 0.57 9.89
N THR A 34 5.40 0.68 9.93
CA THR A 34 4.49 -0.26 9.25
C THR A 34 4.75 -0.29 7.75
N GLY A 35 4.90 0.88 7.11
CA GLY A 35 5.19 0.98 5.69
C GLY A 35 6.54 0.38 5.32
N GLU A 36 7.60 0.75 6.02
CA GLU A 36 8.96 0.23 5.77
C GLU A 36 8.97 -1.29 5.81
N LYS A 37 8.35 -1.88 6.84
CA LYS A 37 8.21 -3.33 6.96
C LYS A 37 7.44 -3.94 5.80
N LEU A 38 6.22 -3.45 5.55
CA LEU A 38 5.33 -4.00 4.52
C LEU A 38 6.00 -4.01 3.15
N TRP A 39 6.56 -2.87 2.74
CA TRP A 39 7.11 -2.71 1.39
C TRP A 39 8.45 -3.42 1.22
N GLN A 40 9.31 -3.45 2.24
CA GLN A 40 10.55 -4.23 2.18
C GLN A 40 10.26 -5.72 1.99
N GLY A 41 9.29 -6.28 2.73
CA GLY A 41 8.91 -7.68 2.55
C GLY A 41 8.35 -7.96 1.15
N MET A 42 7.60 -7.03 0.54
CA MET A 42 7.14 -7.19 -0.85
C MET A 42 8.28 -7.11 -1.87
N VAL A 43 9.30 -6.28 -1.62
CA VAL A 43 10.52 -6.22 -2.45
C VAL A 43 11.25 -7.56 -2.41
N ASP A 44 11.43 -8.13 -1.23
CA ASP A 44 12.10 -9.41 -1.05
C ASP A 44 11.32 -10.55 -1.75
N ILE A 45 9.99 -10.59 -1.61
CA ILE A 45 9.13 -11.58 -2.28
C ILE A 45 9.18 -11.43 -3.80
N ALA A 46 9.22 -10.21 -4.33
CA ALA A 46 9.35 -9.99 -5.76
C ALA A 46 10.71 -10.49 -6.27
N ALA A 47 11.79 -10.19 -5.54
CA ALA A 47 13.14 -10.62 -5.88
C ALA A 47 13.28 -12.15 -5.90
N ASP A 48 12.70 -12.85 -4.90
CA ASP A 48 12.65 -14.32 -4.85
C ASP A 48 11.89 -14.92 -6.05
N ALA A 49 10.93 -14.19 -6.61
CA ALA A 49 10.17 -14.57 -7.79
C ALA A 49 10.82 -14.13 -9.12
N GLY A 50 12.01 -13.54 -9.08
CA GLY A 50 12.76 -13.09 -10.26
C GLY A 50 12.35 -11.73 -10.82
N HIS A 51 11.67 -10.90 -10.03
CA HIS A 51 11.19 -9.57 -10.45
C HIS A 51 11.78 -8.45 -9.59
N GLU A 52 11.99 -7.28 -10.20
CA GLU A 52 12.34 -6.06 -9.46
C GLU A 52 11.06 -5.28 -9.15
N LEU A 53 10.70 -5.17 -7.86
CA LEU A 53 9.66 -4.26 -7.40
C LEU A 53 10.28 -2.93 -6.98
N LYS A 54 10.04 -1.87 -7.75
CA LYS A 54 10.42 -0.51 -7.38
C LYS A 54 9.41 0.06 -6.40
N VAL A 55 9.92 0.44 -5.23
CA VAL A 55 9.20 1.19 -4.21
C VAL A 55 9.86 2.56 -4.12
N THR A 56 9.11 3.62 -4.45
CA THR A 56 9.61 5.01 -4.42
C THR A 56 8.69 5.92 -3.62
N GLY A 57 9.18 7.08 -3.20
CA GLY A 57 8.46 7.97 -2.30
C GLY A 57 8.69 7.61 -0.82
N VAL A 58 7.83 8.14 0.06
CA VAL A 58 7.89 7.85 1.50
C VAL A 58 7.16 6.55 1.82
N ALA A 59 7.64 5.78 2.80
CA ALA A 59 7.06 4.47 3.13
C ALA A 59 5.58 4.52 3.57
N SER A 60 5.12 5.67 4.09
CA SER A 60 3.71 5.90 4.39
C SER A 60 2.83 6.08 3.15
N MET A 61 3.44 6.45 2.02
CA MET A 61 2.76 6.78 0.76
C MET A 61 3.57 6.37 -0.48
N PRO A 62 3.89 5.08 -0.68
CA PRO A 62 4.80 4.68 -1.74
C PRO A 62 4.13 4.66 -3.11
N TYR A 63 4.92 4.84 -4.15
CA TYR A 63 4.60 4.43 -5.51
C TYR A 63 5.24 3.07 -5.80
N LEU A 64 4.43 2.11 -6.26
CA LEU A 64 4.89 0.76 -6.61
C LEU A 64 4.95 0.59 -8.13
N ARG A 65 6.00 -0.07 -8.62
CA ARG A 65 6.08 -0.53 -10.02
C ARG A 65 6.93 -1.79 -10.11
N THR A 66 6.40 -2.83 -10.71
CA THR A 66 7.18 -4.04 -11.03
C THR A 66 7.80 -3.88 -12.40
N GLU A 67 9.11 -4.05 -12.51
CA GLU A 67 9.81 -4.04 -13.79
C GLU A 67 9.57 -5.36 -14.52
N HIS A 68 9.19 -5.27 -15.80
CA HIS A 68 8.93 -6.42 -16.66
C HIS A 68 9.04 -6.00 -18.13
N GLU A 69 9.36 -6.92 -19.03
CA GLU A 69 9.43 -6.65 -20.48
C GLU A 69 8.07 -6.23 -21.07
N ALA A 70 6.99 -6.81 -20.55
CA ALA A 70 5.61 -6.41 -20.88
C ALA A 70 5.21 -5.05 -20.27
N GLY A 71 6.13 -4.38 -19.57
CA GLY A 71 5.94 -3.07 -18.97
C GLY A 71 4.78 -3.01 -17.99
N ILE A 72 3.98 -1.94 -18.09
CA ILE A 72 2.90 -1.65 -17.15
C ILE A 72 1.79 -2.71 -17.13
N SER A 73 1.60 -3.45 -18.23
CA SER A 73 0.58 -4.51 -18.33
C SER A 73 0.81 -5.62 -17.31
N PHE A 74 2.07 -5.98 -17.05
CA PHE A 74 2.41 -6.97 -16.02
C PHE A 74 2.04 -6.45 -14.62
N HIS A 75 2.45 -5.22 -14.30
CA HIS A 75 2.15 -4.62 -13.01
C HIS A 75 0.64 -4.43 -12.77
N GLN A 76 -0.12 -4.05 -13.82
CA GLN A 76 -1.58 -3.98 -13.76
C GLN A 76 -2.22 -5.34 -13.50
N ALA A 77 -1.76 -6.39 -14.18
CA ALA A 77 -2.25 -7.75 -13.96
C ALA A 77 -1.95 -8.23 -12.53
N LEU A 78 -0.74 -7.94 -12.02
CA LEU A 78 -0.36 -8.26 -10.64
C LEU A 78 -1.24 -7.57 -9.60
N CYS A 79 -1.51 -6.26 -9.76
CA CYS A 79 -2.44 -5.54 -8.89
C CYS A 79 -3.87 -6.10 -8.98
N GLY A 80 -4.32 -6.49 -10.18
CA GLY A 80 -5.61 -7.14 -10.39
C GLY A 80 -5.70 -8.49 -9.68
N GLU A 81 -4.68 -9.33 -9.78
CA GLU A 81 -4.62 -10.64 -9.14
C GLU A 81 -4.55 -10.55 -7.61
N CYS A 82 -3.79 -9.59 -7.09
CA CYS A 82 -3.78 -9.25 -5.66
C CYS A 82 -5.18 -8.86 -5.19
N THR A 83 -5.88 -8.00 -5.95
CA THR A 83 -7.21 -7.51 -5.58
C THR A 83 -8.24 -8.64 -5.52
N GLN A 84 -8.18 -9.60 -6.45
CA GLN A 84 -9.05 -10.78 -6.44
C GLN A 84 -8.86 -11.66 -5.19
N ARG A 85 -7.70 -11.55 -4.53
CA ARG A 85 -7.35 -12.31 -3.30
C ARG A 85 -7.56 -11.51 -2.02
N GLY A 86 -8.02 -10.27 -2.15
CA GLY A 86 -8.30 -9.38 -1.03
C GLY A 86 -7.16 -8.43 -0.66
N LEU A 87 -6.14 -8.26 -1.52
CA LEU A 87 -5.11 -7.24 -1.37
C LEU A 87 -5.30 -6.13 -2.42
N PHE A 88 -5.85 -5.00 -2.01
CA PHE A 88 -6.08 -3.87 -2.91
C PHE A 88 -4.79 -3.07 -3.12
N LEU A 89 -4.28 -3.05 -4.35
CA LEU A 89 -3.12 -2.26 -4.78
C LEU A 89 -3.50 -1.38 -5.98
N THR A 90 -2.91 -0.19 -6.07
CA THR A 90 -3.13 0.74 -7.17
C THR A 90 -2.01 0.65 -8.20
N SER A 91 -2.36 0.53 -9.48
CA SER A 91 -1.38 0.37 -10.57
C SER A 91 -0.82 1.69 -11.12
N HIS A 92 -1.40 2.84 -10.77
CA HIS A 92 -1.03 4.16 -11.34
C HIS A 92 -1.06 5.31 -10.33
N HIS A 93 -1.05 5.03 -9.03
CA HIS A 93 -1.05 6.04 -7.99
C HIS A 93 -0.25 5.57 -6.78
N ASN A 94 0.13 6.51 -5.91
CA ASN A 94 0.69 6.19 -4.61
C ASN A 94 -0.34 5.43 -3.76
N LEU A 95 0.14 4.47 -3.00
CA LEU A 95 -0.61 3.82 -1.94
C LEU A 95 -0.52 4.63 -0.65
N PHE A 96 -1.27 4.22 0.37
CA PHE A 96 -1.27 4.86 1.68
C PHE A 96 -1.32 3.79 2.77
N VAL A 97 -0.46 3.92 3.77
CA VAL A 97 -0.44 3.08 4.97
C VAL A 97 -1.24 3.77 6.08
N SER A 98 -2.03 2.98 6.79
CA SER A 98 -2.80 3.41 7.96
C SER A 98 -2.20 2.84 9.25
N VAL A 99 -2.33 3.58 10.36
CA VAL A 99 -2.05 3.09 11.73
C VAL A 99 -2.87 1.86 12.12
N ALA A 100 -3.93 1.56 11.37
CA ALA A 100 -4.82 0.44 11.64
C ALA A 100 -4.28 -0.91 11.12
N HIS A 101 -3.26 -0.91 10.25
CA HIS A 101 -2.68 -2.17 9.75
C HIS A 101 -2.02 -2.92 10.90
N SER A 102 -2.41 -4.18 11.04
CA SER A 102 -1.82 -5.11 11.99
C SER A 102 -0.72 -5.94 11.35
N GLU A 103 0.05 -6.63 12.19
CA GLU A 103 1.01 -7.65 11.77
C GLU A 103 0.37 -8.79 10.96
N ALA A 104 -0.86 -9.15 11.29
CA ALA A 104 -1.61 -10.16 10.56
C ALA A 104 -1.98 -9.66 9.15
N ASP A 105 -2.34 -8.37 9.00
CA ASP A 105 -2.64 -7.78 7.70
C ASP A 105 -1.39 -7.74 6.81
N ILE A 106 -0.23 -7.38 7.37
CA ILE A 106 1.06 -7.39 6.65
C ILE A 106 1.39 -8.80 6.18
N THR A 107 1.34 -9.78 7.08
CA THR A 107 1.64 -11.18 6.77
C THR A 107 0.73 -11.70 5.67
N ARG A 108 -0.58 -11.44 5.78
CA ARG A 108 -1.56 -11.83 4.76
C ARG A 108 -1.30 -11.13 3.42
N SER A 109 -0.88 -9.87 3.44
CA SER A 109 -0.54 -9.13 2.22
C SER A 109 0.65 -9.77 1.50
N TRP A 110 1.66 -10.21 2.24
CA TRP A 110 2.81 -10.95 1.69
C TRP A 110 2.43 -12.30 1.09
N GLU A 111 1.60 -13.08 1.79
CA GLU A 111 1.08 -14.36 1.27
C GLU A 111 0.32 -14.15 -0.04
N ILE A 112 -0.61 -13.21 -0.07
CA ILE A 112 -1.38 -12.87 -1.27
C ILE A 112 -0.47 -12.42 -2.41
N PHE A 113 0.50 -11.54 -2.14
CA PHE A 113 1.41 -11.03 -3.15
C PHE A 113 2.30 -12.14 -3.73
N SER A 114 2.81 -13.04 -2.89
CA SER A 114 3.59 -14.21 -3.30
C SER A 114 2.80 -15.15 -4.21
N ASP A 115 1.51 -15.36 -3.93
CA ASP A 115 0.68 -16.23 -4.78
C ASP A 115 0.22 -15.52 -6.06
N ALA A 116 -0.02 -14.21 -6.00
CA ALA A 116 -0.37 -13.40 -7.15
C ALA A 116 0.77 -13.34 -8.17
N ILE A 117 2.02 -13.15 -7.72
CA ILE A 117 3.17 -13.09 -8.64
C ILE A 117 3.41 -14.43 -9.36
N LYS A 118 3.24 -15.56 -8.66
CA LYS A 118 3.30 -16.90 -9.28
C LYS A 118 2.22 -17.09 -10.34
N ALA A 119 0.98 -16.67 -10.05
CA ALA A 119 -0.14 -16.80 -10.97
C ALA A 119 0.04 -15.92 -12.23
N VAL A 120 0.47 -14.68 -12.06
CA VAL A 120 0.69 -13.76 -13.19
C VAL A 120 1.90 -14.21 -14.03
N ASN A 121 2.98 -14.69 -13.42
CA ASN A 121 4.12 -15.25 -14.17
C ASN A 121 3.73 -16.39 -15.11
N ALA A 122 2.74 -17.21 -14.75
CA ALA A 122 2.27 -18.27 -15.63
C ALA A 122 1.56 -17.75 -16.88
N SER A 123 1.04 -16.52 -16.84
CA SER A 123 0.26 -15.89 -17.91
C SER A 123 1.08 -14.94 -18.79
N PHE A 124 2.26 -14.52 -18.35
CA PHE A 124 3.12 -13.54 -19.03
C PHE A 124 4.46 -14.16 -19.53
N ARG A 125 4.47 -15.47 -19.79
CA ARG A 125 5.62 -16.18 -20.39
C ARG A 125 5.94 -15.73 -21.81
#